data_AF-A0A8H8SJR6-F1
#
_entry.id   AF-A0A8H8SJR6-F1
#
_cell.length_a   1.000
_cell.length_b   1.000
_cell.length_c   1.000
_cell.angle_alpha   90.00
_cell.angle_beta   90.00
_cell.angle_gamma   90.00
#
_symmetry.space_group_name_H-M   'P 1'
#
loop_
_entity.id
_entity.type
_entity.pdbx_description
1 polymer ?
#
loop_
_entity_poly.entity_id
_entity_poly.type
_entity_poly.pdbx_seq_one_letter_code
_entity_poly.pdbx_strand_id
1 'polypeptide(L)'
;MLSLVPVLALVGAAGAVDNGLARTPQMGWNTWNRFGCNIAEDLILSSANALVRTGLRDLGYKYVLMDDCWQADRREEGTGKPVAHPKRFPNGIKHVSNKVHDLNLKLGIYSSAGVKTCAGRFGSLDYERIDAKTYAEWGIDYLKYDNCYNQGRSGTPLISFQRYANMSRALGESGRAILYSMCNWGEDGPWNWASEIANSWRMSGDIKDSFTGYDDRCPCTDMLDCKLAGYHCSVTRILDFAAPLLQKGGPGRWNDLDMLEVGNGGMTFDEYGKFQVDVLQVALNN
;
A
#
# COMPACT_ATOMS: atom_id res chain seq x y z
N MET A 1 -49.29 -15.14 -33.58
CA MET A 1 -48.36 -15.62 -32.54
C MET A 1 -47.05 -14.85 -32.69
N LEU A 2 -46.82 -13.83 -31.87
CA LEU A 2 -45.54 -13.11 -31.88
C LEU A 2 -44.52 -13.95 -31.11
N SER A 3 -43.43 -14.33 -31.79
CA SER A 3 -42.31 -15.05 -31.21
C SER A 3 -41.44 -14.06 -30.41
N LEU A 4 -41.38 -14.24 -29.09
CA LEU A 4 -40.46 -13.53 -28.20
C LEU A 4 -39.07 -14.17 -28.33
N VAL A 5 -38.12 -13.44 -28.94
CA VAL A 5 -36.70 -13.79 -28.92
C VAL A 5 -36.12 -13.32 -27.58
N PRO A 6 -35.54 -14.21 -26.75
CA PRO A 6 -34.89 -13.79 -25.52
C PRO A 6 -33.54 -13.14 -25.86
N VAL A 7 -33.41 -11.86 -25.55
CA VAL A 7 -32.10 -11.17 -25.54
C VAL A 7 -31.36 -11.67 -24.31
N LEU A 8 -30.36 -12.53 -24.52
CA LEU A 8 -29.43 -12.93 -23.46
C LEU A 8 -28.51 -11.74 -23.17
N ALA A 9 -28.78 -11.00 -22.10
CA ALA A 9 -27.87 -9.99 -21.60
C ALA A 9 -26.63 -10.70 -21.04
N LEU A 10 -25.48 -10.56 -21.72
CA LEU A 10 -24.18 -10.84 -21.10
C LEU A 10 -23.96 -9.82 -19.99
N VAL A 11 -24.33 -10.19 -18.77
CA VAL A 11 -23.85 -9.50 -17.57
C VAL A 11 -22.37 -9.83 -17.47
N GLY A 12 -21.51 -8.94 -17.96
CA GLY A 12 -20.09 -8.99 -17.66
C GLY A 12 -19.93 -8.85 -16.15
N ALA A 13 -19.55 -9.93 -15.47
CA ALA A 13 -19.06 -9.81 -14.12
C ALA A 13 -17.81 -8.93 -14.18
N ALA A 14 -17.84 -7.78 -13.52
CA ALA A 14 -16.63 -6.98 -13.31
C ALA A 14 -15.65 -7.85 -12.51
N GLY A 15 -14.62 -8.36 -13.19
CA GLY A 15 -13.59 -9.16 -12.57
C GLY A 15 -12.70 -8.25 -11.74
N ALA A 16 -12.66 -8.46 -10.43
CA ALA A 16 -11.61 -7.88 -9.59
C ALA A 16 -10.23 -8.43 -10.05
N VAL A 17 -9.12 -7.79 -9.63
CA VAL A 17 -7.79 -8.44 -9.71
C VAL A 17 -7.87 -9.75 -8.96
N ASP A 18 -7.92 -10.84 -9.71
CA ASP A 18 -7.68 -12.15 -9.18
C ASP A 18 -6.24 -12.57 -9.51
N ASN A 19 -5.27 -11.88 -8.88
CA ASN A 19 -3.88 -12.30 -8.88
C ASN A 19 -3.60 -13.38 -7.83
N GLY A 20 -4.65 -13.94 -7.20
CA GLY A 20 -4.57 -14.95 -6.15
C GLY A 20 -4.07 -14.47 -4.78
N LEU A 21 -3.74 -13.18 -4.62
CA LEU A 21 -3.20 -12.60 -3.39
C LEU A 21 -4.28 -11.91 -2.54
N ALA A 22 -3.93 -11.55 -1.31
CA ALA A 22 -4.78 -10.80 -0.37
C ALA A 22 -6.20 -11.38 -0.19
N ARG A 23 -6.36 -12.72 -0.25
CA ARG A 23 -7.66 -13.38 0.02
C ARG A 23 -8.19 -13.06 1.40
N THR A 24 -7.29 -12.80 2.34
CA THR A 24 -7.53 -12.07 3.58
C THR A 24 -6.69 -10.78 3.55
N PRO A 25 -7.02 -9.78 4.38
CA PRO A 25 -6.19 -8.58 4.49
C PRO A 25 -4.74 -8.94 4.81
N GLN A 26 -3.80 -8.21 4.21
CA GLN A 26 -2.38 -8.35 4.50
C GLN A 26 -2.08 -7.98 5.95
N MET A 27 -1.11 -8.67 6.55
CA MET A 27 -0.61 -8.35 7.89
C MET A 27 0.91 -8.29 7.86
N GLY A 28 1.47 -7.25 8.47
CA GLY A 28 2.91 -7.02 8.44
C GLY A 28 3.32 -5.82 9.27
N TRP A 29 4.55 -5.38 9.04
CA TRP A 29 5.17 -4.24 9.70
C TRP A 29 5.84 -3.34 8.66
N ASN A 30 5.80 -2.03 8.88
CA ASN A 30 6.37 -1.03 7.99
C ASN A 30 7.36 -0.13 8.76
N THR A 31 8.46 0.25 8.12
CA THR A 31 9.54 1.04 8.72
C THR A 31 9.16 2.48 9.10
N TRP A 32 8.15 3.06 8.45
CA TRP A 32 7.96 4.52 8.36
C TRP A 32 7.67 5.20 9.70
N ASN A 33 6.61 4.82 10.41
CA ASN A 33 6.14 5.55 11.60
C ASN A 33 7.21 5.65 12.69
N ARG A 34 8.12 4.67 12.77
CA ARG A 34 9.21 4.68 13.76
C ARG A 34 10.52 5.24 13.23
N PHE A 35 10.89 4.92 11.98
CA PHE A 35 12.26 5.15 11.49
C PHE A 35 12.35 6.20 10.38
N GLY A 36 11.25 6.54 9.71
CA GLY A 36 11.24 7.47 8.57
C GLY A 36 12.33 7.12 7.56
N CYS A 37 13.15 8.09 7.16
CA CYS A 37 14.27 7.86 6.25
C CYS A 37 15.49 7.14 6.86
N ASN A 38 15.52 6.83 8.15
CA ASN A 38 16.67 6.19 8.80
C ASN A 38 16.58 4.65 8.70
N ILE A 39 16.54 4.16 7.47
CA ILE A 39 16.43 2.74 7.15
C ILE A 39 17.71 2.22 6.48
N ALA A 40 18.08 1.00 6.81
CA ALA A 40 19.22 0.26 6.26
C ALA A 40 18.99 -1.24 6.40
N GLU A 41 19.82 -2.03 5.74
CA GLU A 41 19.74 -3.50 5.71
C GLU A 41 19.65 -4.12 7.11
N ASP A 42 20.49 -3.69 8.05
CA ASP A 42 20.50 -4.18 9.44
C ASP A 42 19.18 -3.93 10.17
N LEU A 43 18.56 -2.76 9.96
CA LEU A 43 17.25 -2.44 10.51
C LEU A 43 16.16 -3.37 9.96
N ILE A 44 16.14 -3.61 8.64
CA ILE A 44 15.15 -4.50 8.03
C ILE A 44 15.31 -5.92 8.57
N LEU A 45 16.54 -6.44 8.62
CA LEU A 45 16.81 -7.79 9.10
C LEU A 45 16.54 -7.95 10.60
N SER A 46 16.89 -6.96 11.43
CA SER A 46 16.60 -7.00 12.86
C SER A 46 15.10 -6.91 13.14
N SER A 47 14.35 -6.13 12.36
CA SER A 47 12.88 -6.05 12.46
C SER A 47 12.22 -7.36 12.03
N ALA A 48 12.69 -7.99 10.95
CA ALA A 48 12.24 -9.31 10.52
C ALA A 48 12.46 -10.37 11.62
N ASN A 49 13.65 -10.39 12.23
CA ASN A 49 13.94 -11.27 13.35
C ASN A 49 13.07 -10.98 14.58
N ALA A 50 12.70 -9.71 14.82
CA ALA A 50 11.79 -9.35 15.90
C ALA A 50 10.38 -9.94 15.69
N LEU A 51 9.85 -9.92 14.46
CA LEU A 51 8.57 -10.58 14.15
C LEU A 51 8.59 -12.08 14.44
N VAL A 52 9.72 -12.74 14.18
CA VAL A 52 9.89 -14.16 14.53
C VAL A 52 9.98 -14.34 16.04
N ARG A 53 10.89 -13.63 16.71
CA ARG A 53 11.17 -13.78 18.15
C ARG A 53 9.96 -13.49 19.03
N THR A 54 9.12 -12.52 18.62
CA THR A 54 7.91 -12.13 19.35
C THR A 54 6.70 -13.02 19.05
N GLY A 55 6.79 -13.93 18.07
CA GLY A 55 5.68 -14.77 17.63
C GLY A 55 4.70 -14.09 16.68
N LEU A 56 4.87 -12.80 16.36
CA LEU A 56 3.98 -12.06 15.45
C LEU A 56 3.93 -12.68 14.04
N ARG A 57 5.04 -13.24 13.54
CA ARG A 57 5.02 -13.98 12.27
C ARG A 57 3.97 -15.08 12.28
N ASP A 58 3.93 -15.86 13.36
CA ASP A 58 3.07 -17.04 13.48
C ASP A 58 1.59 -16.64 13.71
N LEU A 59 1.34 -15.41 14.16
CA LEU A 59 0.02 -14.77 14.20
C LEU A 59 -0.43 -14.17 12.86
N GLY A 60 0.41 -14.21 11.83
CA GLY A 60 0.06 -13.79 10.47
C GLY A 60 0.79 -12.55 9.96
N TYR A 61 1.55 -11.83 10.79
CA TYR A 61 2.34 -10.67 10.38
C TYR A 61 3.55 -11.11 9.53
N LYS A 62 3.30 -11.30 8.23
CA LYS A 62 4.23 -11.94 7.29
C LYS A 62 5.01 -10.96 6.43
N TYR A 63 4.53 -9.73 6.27
CA TYR A 63 5.20 -8.73 5.43
C TYR A 63 6.12 -7.82 6.25
N VAL A 64 7.36 -7.66 5.82
CA VAL A 64 8.30 -6.63 6.29
C VAL A 64 8.41 -5.59 5.18
N LEU A 65 7.80 -4.43 5.37
CA LEU A 65 7.70 -3.38 4.36
C LEU A 65 8.79 -2.33 4.57
N MET A 66 9.68 -2.21 3.59
CA MET A 66 10.64 -1.13 3.50
C MET A 66 9.99 0.06 2.81
N ASP A 67 9.71 1.11 3.59
CA ASP A 67 9.07 2.32 3.11
C ASP A 67 10.08 3.25 2.40
N ASP A 68 9.76 4.53 2.26
CA ASP A 68 10.56 5.49 1.48
C ASP A 68 12.03 5.63 1.98
N CYS A 69 12.86 6.26 1.15
CA CYS A 69 14.28 6.55 1.40
C CYS A 69 15.24 5.34 1.35
N TRP A 70 14.82 4.23 0.75
CA TRP A 70 15.70 3.09 0.45
C TRP A 70 16.58 3.35 -0.79
N GLN A 71 16.12 4.22 -1.67
CA GLN A 71 16.68 4.52 -2.99
C GLN A 71 18.06 5.19 -2.88
N ALA A 72 18.91 4.91 -3.86
CA ALA A 72 20.07 5.75 -4.14
C ALA A 72 19.61 7.14 -4.63
N ASP A 73 20.55 8.09 -4.69
CA ASP A 73 20.24 9.46 -5.11
C ASP A 73 19.76 9.55 -6.57
N ARG A 74 20.14 8.57 -7.40
CA ARG A 74 19.77 8.48 -8.82
C ARG A 74 19.53 7.03 -9.23
N ARG A 75 18.74 6.87 -10.30
CA ARG A 75 18.58 5.61 -11.04
C ARG A 75 19.91 5.20 -11.70
N GLU A 76 20.02 3.94 -12.08
CA GLU A 76 21.14 3.42 -12.87
C GLU A 76 21.22 4.17 -14.21
N GLU A 77 22.41 4.65 -14.55
CA GLU A 77 22.65 5.38 -15.80
C GLU A 77 22.50 4.44 -17.01
N GLY A 78 21.91 4.95 -18.09
CA GLY A 78 21.67 4.20 -19.32
C GLY A 78 20.46 3.28 -19.30
N THR A 79 20.23 2.53 -18.21
CA THR A 79 19.09 1.59 -18.12
C THR A 79 17.86 2.20 -17.46
N GLY A 80 18.03 3.20 -16.58
CA GLY A 80 16.95 3.77 -15.78
C GLY A 80 16.47 2.86 -14.65
N LYS A 81 17.15 1.74 -14.38
CA LYS A 81 16.77 0.81 -13.29
C LYS A 81 16.81 1.51 -11.93
N PRO A 82 15.90 1.13 -11.01
CA PRO A 82 15.96 1.63 -9.67
C PRO A 82 17.17 1.01 -8.94
N VAL A 83 17.86 1.79 -8.13
CA VAL A 83 19.06 1.38 -7.38
C VAL A 83 18.86 1.71 -5.91
N ALA A 84 19.25 0.80 -5.01
CA ALA A 84 19.21 1.05 -3.58
C ALA A 84 20.44 1.82 -3.09
N HIS A 85 20.29 2.56 -1.99
CA HIS A 85 21.37 3.36 -1.45
C HIS A 85 22.58 2.49 -1.04
N PRO A 86 23.76 2.65 -1.66
CA PRO A 86 24.85 1.68 -1.57
C PRO A 86 25.46 1.54 -0.18
N LYS A 87 25.39 2.58 0.66
CA LYS A 87 25.87 2.49 2.05
C LYS A 87 24.84 1.90 3.02
N ARG A 88 23.55 1.97 2.68
CA ARG A 88 22.45 1.49 3.54
C ARG A 88 22.12 0.03 3.22
N PHE A 89 22.27 -0.34 1.95
CA PHE A 89 22.04 -1.68 1.42
C PHE A 89 23.29 -2.14 0.65
N PRO A 90 24.43 -2.32 1.34
CA PRO A 90 25.70 -2.67 0.70
C PRO A 90 25.65 -4.00 -0.04
N ASN A 91 24.76 -4.91 0.37
CA ASN A 91 24.57 -6.20 -0.28
C ASN A 91 23.41 -6.21 -1.31
N GLY A 92 22.75 -5.05 -1.48
CA GLY A 92 21.59 -4.87 -2.36
C GLY A 92 20.30 -5.50 -1.84
N ILE A 93 19.16 -5.07 -2.39
CA ILE A 93 17.82 -5.48 -1.92
C ILE A 93 17.57 -6.97 -2.08
N LYS A 94 18.11 -7.60 -3.12
CA LYS A 94 17.99 -9.06 -3.31
C LYS A 94 18.58 -9.84 -2.15
N HIS A 95 19.69 -9.39 -1.57
CA HIS A 95 20.27 -10.02 -0.40
C HIS A 95 19.32 -9.94 0.80
N VAL A 96 18.77 -8.74 1.06
CA VAL A 96 17.79 -8.51 2.13
C VAL A 96 16.56 -9.40 1.94
N SER A 97 16.04 -9.46 0.71
CA SER A 97 14.89 -10.29 0.34
C SER A 97 15.12 -11.76 0.66
N ASN A 98 16.25 -12.32 0.22
CA ASN A 98 16.62 -13.71 0.51
C ASN A 98 16.68 -13.97 2.03
N LYS A 99 17.29 -13.07 2.80
CA LYS A 99 17.38 -13.20 4.27
C LYS A 99 16.02 -13.10 4.97
N VAL A 100 15.10 -12.29 4.45
CA VAL A 100 13.73 -12.21 4.95
C VAL A 100 12.96 -13.49 4.58
N HIS A 101 13.15 -14.03 3.38
CA HIS A 101 12.54 -15.29 2.94
C HIS A 101 13.03 -16.49 3.77
N ASP A 102 14.32 -16.53 4.15
CA ASP A 102 14.88 -17.57 5.04
C ASP A 102 14.16 -17.63 6.42
N LEU A 103 13.50 -16.54 6.83
CA LEU A 103 12.71 -16.46 8.06
C LEU A 103 11.22 -16.84 7.88
N ASN A 104 10.84 -17.30 6.69
CA ASN A 104 9.45 -17.49 6.25
C ASN A 104 8.61 -16.20 6.31
N LEU A 105 9.25 -15.06 6.06
CA LEU A 105 8.62 -13.75 5.91
C LEU A 105 8.65 -13.31 4.43
N LYS A 106 7.99 -12.20 4.13
CA LYS A 106 7.87 -11.59 2.79
C LYS A 106 8.42 -10.17 2.84
N LEU A 107 9.18 -9.75 1.82
CA LEU A 107 9.74 -8.40 1.75
C LEU A 107 8.86 -7.51 0.86
N GLY A 108 8.49 -6.34 1.37
CA GLY A 108 7.85 -5.30 0.59
C GLY A 108 8.75 -4.11 0.33
N ILE A 109 8.45 -3.40 -0.75
CA ILE A 109 9.13 -2.17 -1.17
C ILE A 109 8.11 -1.05 -1.39
N TYR A 110 8.61 0.17 -1.40
CA TYR A 110 7.83 1.38 -1.62
C TYR A 110 8.30 2.12 -2.88
N SER A 111 7.34 2.68 -3.61
CA SER A 111 7.57 3.72 -4.61
C SER A 111 6.34 4.65 -4.70
N SER A 112 6.38 5.61 -5.61
CA SER A 112 5.26 6.50 -5.93
C SER A 112 4.87 6.40 -7.39
N ALA A 113 3.58 6.47 -7.68
CA ALA A 113 2.97 6.76 -8.97
C ALA A 113 3.17 8.24 -9.37
N GLY A 114 4.38 8.74 -9.17
CA GLY A 114 4.84 10.07 -9.52
C GLY A 114 6.32 10.04 -9.89
N VAL A 115 6.84 11.19 -10.35
CA VAL A 115 8.27 11.28 -10.74
C VAL A 115 9.19 11.24 -9.52
N LYS A 116 8.65 11.55 -8.34
CA LYS A 116 9.32 11.45 -7.05
C LYS A 116 8.43 10.77 -6.03
N THR A 117 9.06 10.18 -5.03
CA THR A 117 8.39 9.76 -3.81
C THR A 117 8.06 10.95 -2.90
N CYS A 118 7.29 10.74 -1.85
CA CYS A 118 6.96 11.80 -0.90
C CYS A 118 8.19 12.38 -0.19
N ALA A 119 9.22 11.57 0.09
CA ALA A 119 10.51 12.05 0.61
C ALA A 119 11.47 12.56 -0.48
N GLY A 120 10.99 12.75 -1.72
CA GLY A 120 11.73 13.36 -2.81
C GLY A 120 12.75 12.45 -3.51
N ARG A 121 12.67 11.14 -3.32
CA ARG A 121 13.49 10.13 -4.03
C ARG A 121 12.90 9.87 -5.42
N PHE A 122 13.60 9.15 -6.30
CA PHE A 122 13.02 8.84 -7.61
C PHE A 122 11.75 7.98 -7.44
N GLY A 123 10.66 8.36 -8.09
CA GLY A 123 9.41 7.59 -8.17
C GLY A 123 9.33 6.81 -9.48
N SER A 124 8.26 6.04 -9.67
CA SER A 124 8.15 5.06 -10.77
C SER A 124 7.25 5.49 -11.93
N LEU A 125 6.69 6.69 -11.92
CA LEU A 125 5.87 7.17 -13.03
C LEU A 125 6.67 7.15 -14.33
N ASP A 126 6.13 6.49 -15.36
CA ASP A 126 6.76 6.25 -16.66
C ASP A 126 7.99 5.30 -16.65
N TYR A 127 8.28 4.67 -15.50
CA TYR A 127 9.31 3.63 -15.32
C TYR A 127 8.72 2.28 -14.86
N GLU A 128 7.40 2.11 -14.91
CA GLU A 128 6.67 1.04 -14.23
C GLU A 128 7.17 -0.35 -14.65
N ARG A 129 7.37 -0.58 -15.94
CA ARG A 129 7.86 -1.88 -16.47
C ARG A 129 9.28 -2.20 -16.02
N ILE A 130 10.15 -1.20 -15.97
CA ILE A 130 11.55 -1.37 -15.53
C ILE A 130 11.56 -1.67 -14.03
N ASP A 131 10.83 -0.88 -13.25
CA ASP A 131 10.78 -0.98 -11.80
C ASP A 131 10.15 -2.30 -11.35
N ALA A 132 8.98 -2.66 -11.88
CA ALA A 132 8.31 -3.93 -11.57
C ALA A 132 9.19 -5.15 -11.89
N LYS A 133 9.88 -5.13 -13.04
CA LYS A 133 10.83 -6.20 -13.39
C LYS A 133 11.99 -6.27 -12.41
N THR A 134 12.58 -5.13 -12.05
CA THR A 134 13.67 -5.09 -11.06
C THR A 134 13.20 -5.55 -9.67
N TYR A 135 11.99 -5.18 -9.24
CA TYR A 135 11.41 -5.67 -7.98
C TYR A 135 11.22 -7.19 -8.00
N ALA A 136 10.76 -7.76 -9.11
CA ALA A 136 10.68 -9.21 -9.29
C ALA A 136 12.07 -9.88 -9.25
N GLU A 137 13.08 -9.30 -9.91
CA GLU A 137 14.48 -9.78 -9.89
C GLU A 137 15.10 -9.77 -8.48
N TRP A 138 14.70 -8.80 -7.63
CA TRP A 138 15.08 -8.72 -6.23
C TRP A 138 14.24 -9.61 -5.31
N GLY A 139 13.18 -10.25 -5.82
CA GLY A 139 12.32 -11.12 -5.03
C GLY A 139 11.31 -10.40 -4.14
N ILE A 140 10.95 -9.15 -4.44
CA ILE A 140 9.93 -8.41 -3.70
C ILE A 140 8.58 -9.15 -3.76
N ASP A 141 7.82 -9.12 -2.67
CA ASP A 141 6.50 -9.76 -2.53
C ASP A 141 5.35 -8.76 -2.42
N TYR A 142 5.64 -7.49 -2.18
CA TYR A 142 4.66 -6.45 -1.89
C TYR A 142 5.16 -5.09 -2.41
N LEU A 143 4.30 -4.32 -3.06
CA LEU A 143 4.55 -2.92 -3.43
C LEU A 143 3.52 -2.01 -2.77
N LYS A 144 3.98 -1.10 -1.90
CA LYS A 144 3.23 0.11 -1.53
C LYS A 144 3.50 1.18 -2.61
N TYR A 145 2.44 1.70 -3.23
CA TYR A 145 2.54 2.58 -4.39
C TYR A 145 1.81 3.91 -4.17
N ASP A 146 2.59 4.93 -3.82
CA ASP A 146 2.16 6.26 -3.41
C ASP A 146 1.67 7.15 -4.56
N ASN A 147 1.32 8.39 -4.24
CA ASN A 147 0.68 9.33 -5.14
C ASN A 147 1.35 10.71 -5.21
N CYS A 148 2.40 10.95 -4.42
CA CYS A 148 3.17 12.20 -4.47
C CYS A 148 3.78 12.46 -5.85
N TYR A 149 3.84 13.73 -6.26
CA TYR A 149 4.46 14.20 -7.51
C TYR A 149 3.93 13.53 -8.80
N ASN A 150 2.63 13.24 -8.85
CA ASN A 150 1.95 12.55 -9.96
C ASN A 150 1.86 13.33 -11.29
N GLN A 151 2.43 14.54 -11.37
CA GLN A 151 2.45 15.40 -12.57
C GLN A 151 1.06 15.82 -13.07
N GLY A 152 0.11 16.03 -12.15
CA GLY A 152 -1.26 16.43 -12.51
C GLY A 152 -2.06 15.29 -13.14
N ARG A 153 -1.60 14.04 -13.01
CA ARG A 153 -2.29 12.85 -13.51
C ARG A 153 -3.27 12.32 -12.45
N SER A 154 -4.13 13.19 -11.94
CA SER A 154 -5.25 12.89 -11.05
C SER A 154 -6.40 13.88 -11.28
N GLY A 155 -7.49 13.78 -10.51
CA GLY A 155 -8.64 14.70 -10.52
C GLY A 155 -9.87 14.12 -11.22
N THR A 156 -9.77 12.94 -11.82
CA THR A 156 -10.92 12.13 -12.23
C THR A 156 -10.59 10.64 -12.04
N PRO A 157 -11.61 9.78 -11.80
CA PRO A 157 -11.41 8.34 -11.65
C PRO A 157 -10.62 7.71 -12.79
N LEU A 158 -10.87 8.13 -14.04
CA LEU A 158 -10.20 7.55 -15.21
C LEU A 158 -8.71 7.87 -15.26
N ILE A 159 -8.31 9.11 -14.96
CA ILE A 159 -6.90 9.53 -15.01
C ILE A 159 -6.10 8.80 -13.92
N SER A 160 -6.63 8.75 -12.70
CA SER A 160 -6.00 8.01 -11.60
C SER A 160 -5.96 6.52 -11.87
N PHE A 161 -7.06 5.91 -12.34
CA PHE A 161 -7.10 4.51 -12.75
C PHE A 161 -5.99 4.18 -13.75
N GLN A 162 -5.87 4.94 -14.85
CA GLN A 162 -4.88 4.67 -15.89
C GLN A 162 -3.45 4.68 -15.34
N ARG A 163 -3.13 5.65 -14.49
CA ARG A 163 -1.81 5.76 -13.86
C ARG A 163 -1.49 4.58 -12.96
N TYR A 164 -2.42 4.15 -12.11
CA TYR A 164 -2.22 2.97 -11.25
C TYR A 164 -2.27 1.65 -12.03
N ALA A 165 -3.06 1.57 -13.11
CA ALA A 165 -3.18 0.39 -13.96
C ALA A 165 -1.88 0.10 -14.73
N ASN A 166 -1.08 1.12 -15.05
CA ASN A 166 0.23 0.93 -15.67
C ASN A 166 1.17 0.10 -14.79
N MET A 167 1.25 0.41 -13.49
CA MET A 167 2.04 -0.37 -12.54
C MET A 167 1.41 -1.74 -12.26
N SER A 168 0.09 -1.84 -12.14
CA SER A 168 -0.60 -3.14 -12.04
C SER A 168 -0.22 -4.10 -13.17
N ARG A 169 -0.28 -3.62 -14.42
CA ARG A 169 0.11 -4.38 -15.61
C ARG A 169 1.59 -4.75 -15.59
N ALA A 170 2.45 -3.80 -15.24
CA ALA A 170 3.90 -4.04 -15.14
C ALA A 170 4.24 -5.12 -14.10
N LEU A 171 3.55 -5.13 -12.95
CA LEU A 171 3.70 -6.19 -11.94
C LEU A 171 3.20 -7.54 -12.49
N GLY A 172 2.06 -7.58 -13.18
CA GLY A 172 1.55 -8.79 -13.83
C GLY A 172 2.50 -9.35 -14.91
N GLU A 173 3.19 -8.49 -15.65
CA GLU A 173 4.19 -8.86 -16.67
C GLU A 173 5.55 -9.26 -16.07
N SER A 174 5.81 -8.99 -14.79
CA SER A 174 7.12 -9.17 -14.17
C SER A 174 7.52 -10.65 -13.97
N GLY A 175 6.54 -11.55 -14.01
CA GLY A 175 6.74 -12.99 -13.76
C GLY A 175 6.80 -13.38 -12.29
N ARG A 176 6.57 -12.45 -11.35
CA ARG A 176 6.46 -12.71 -9.91
C ARG A 176 5.14 -12.16 -9.37
N ALA A 177 4.44 -12.94 -8.54
CA ALA A 177 3.26 -12.48 -7.82
C ALA A 177 3.69 -11.47 -6.72
N ILE A 178 3.30 -10.21 -6.89
CA ILE A 178 3.58 -9.10 -5.97
C ILE A 178 2.24 -8.52 -5.53
N LEU A 179 2.02 -8.45 -4.21
CA LEU A 179 0.81 -7.82 -3.66
C LEU A 179 0.88 -6.32 -3.96
N TYR A 180 -0.16 -5.79 -4.61
CA TYR A 180 -0.18 -4.40 -5.03
C TYR A 180 -1.10 -3.56 -4.13
N SER A 181 -0.48 -2.69 -3.34
CA SER A 181 -1.12 -1.83 -2.37
C SER A 181 -1.04 -0.37 -2.82
N MET A 182 -2.17 0.15 -3.28
CA MET A 182 -2.26 1.55 -3.69
C MET A 182 -2.28 2.48 -2.49
N CYS A 183 -1.58 3.60 -2.59
CA CYS A 183 -1.49 4.63 -1.56
C CYS A 183 -1.83 6.01 -2.17
N ASN A 184 -3.08 6.16 -2.64
CA ASN A 184 -3.57 7.41 -3.24
C ASN A 184 -4.53 8.18 -2.34
N TRP A 185 -4.62 7.79 -1.08
CA TRP A 185 -5.36 8.49 -0.03
C TRP A 185 -6.85 8.67 -0.33
N GLY A 186 -7.43 7.79 -1.14
CA GLY A 186 -8.81 7.86 -1.59
C GLY A 186 -9.11 8.92 -2.66
N GLU A 187 -8.09 9.59 -3.20
CA GLU A 187 -8.23 10.53 -4.31
C GLU A 187 -8.95 9.85 -5.49
N ASP A 188 -9.95 10.53 -6.06
CA ASP A 188 -10.78 10.02 -7.16
C ASP A 188 -11.52 8.69 -6.88
N GLY A 189 -11.71 8.35 -5.61
CA GLY A 189 -12.58 7.24 -5.16
C GLY A 189 -12.13 5.85 -5.61
N PRO A 190 -10.93 5.37 -5.18
CA PRO A 190 -10.35 4.09 -5.59
C PRO A 190 -11.24 2.89 -5.25
N TRP A 191 -12.08 2.98 -4.21
CA TRP A 191 -13.07 1.95 -3.88
C TRP A 191 -14.07 1.63 -5.00
N ASN A 192 -14.14 2.43 -6.06
CA ASN A 192 -14.97 2.14 -7.24
C ASN A 192 -14.23 1.44 -8.39
N TRP A 193 -12.89 1.50 -8.45
CA TRP A 193 -12.13 1.06 -9.63
C TRP A 193 -10.83 0.32 -9.30
N ALA A 194 -10.23 0.54 -8.14
CA ALA A 194 -8.99 -0.10 -7.73
C ALA A 194 -9.16 -1.60 -7.51
N SER A 195 -10.38 -2.10 -7.26
CA SER A 195 -10.67 -3.52 -7.18
C SER A 195 -10.31 -4.29 -8.45
N GLU A 196 -10.30 -3.63 -9.61
CA GLU A 196 -9.92 -4.24 -10.90
C GLU A 196 -8.42 -4.25 -11.16
N ILE A 197 -7.63 -3.48 -10.39
CA ILE A 197 -6.18 -3.37 -10.62
C ILE A 197 -5.28 -3.55 -9.40
N ALA A 198 -5.79 -3.60 -8.16
CA ALA A 198 -5.00 -3.68 -6.94
C ALA A 198 -5.61 -4.59 -5.87
N ASN A 199 -4.78 -4.98 -4.90
CA ASN A 199 -5.18 -5.82 -3.77
C ASN A 199 -5.67 -5.00 -2.57
N SER A 200 -5.20 -3.77 -2.43
CA SER A 200 -5.71 -2.82 -1.45
C SER A 200 -5.51 -1.39 -1.94
N TRP A 201 -6.26 -0.45 -1.36
CA TRP A 201 -6.13 0.97 -1.63
C TRP A 201 -6.33 1.79 -0.36
N ARG A 202 -5.38 2.68 -0.07
CA ARG A 202 -5.53 3.69 0.98
C ARG A 202 -6.74 4.55 0.65
N MET A 203 -7.67 4.65 1.59
CA MET A 203 -8.92 5.38 1.42
C MET A 203 -8.93 6.77 2.06
N SER A 204 -7.86 7.17 2.74
CA SER A 204 -7.75 8.47 3.42
C SER A 204 -6.31 8.97 3.50
N GLY A 205 -6.14 10.23 3.92
CA GLY A 205 -4.84 10.81 4.29
C GLY A 205 -4.15 10.03 5.43
N ASP A 206 -2.87 10.29 5.67
CA ASP A 206 -2.12 9.49 6.62
C ASP A 206 -2.64 9.63 8.06
N ILE A 207 -2.67 8.50 8.75
CA ILE A 207 -3.01 8.43 10.17
C ILE A 207 -1.93 9.14 11.00
N LYS A 208 -2.33 9.59 12.18
CA LYS A 208 -1.42 10.00 13.25
C LYS A 208 -1.77 9.25 14.51
N ASP A 209 -0.75 9.05 15.34
CA ASP A 209 -0.85 8.54 16.71
C ASP A 209 -1.65 9.48 17.64
N SER A 210 -2.95 9.55 17.40
CA SER A 210 -3.94 10.36 18.12
C SER A 210 -5.31 9.75 17.91
N PHE A 211 -6.04 9.47 19.00
CA PHE A 211 -7.31 8.76 18.91
C PHE A 211 -8.38 9.62 18.24
N THR A 212 -8.47 10.89 18.63
CA THR A 212 -9.43 11.87 18.12
C THR A 212 -8.74 13.19 17.84
N GLY A 213 -9.50 14.17 17.37
CA GLY A 213 -9.05 15.53 17.14
C GLY A 213 -9.04 15.92 15.67
N TYR A 214 -9.17 17.23 15.45
CA TYR A 214 -9.02 17.87 14.16
C TYR A 214 -7.56 18.32 13.97
N ASP A 215 -7.08 18.27 12.74
CA ASP A 215 -5.79 18.78 12.32
C ASP A 215 -5.97 19.46 10.96
N ASP A 216 -5.51 20.71 10.80
CA ASP A 216 -5.64 21.47 9.55
C ASP A 216 -4.99 20.74 8.36
N ARG A 217 -4.05 19.83 8.64
CA ARG A 217 -3.38 18.99 7.64
C ARG A 217 -4.23 17.80 7.18
N CYS A 218 -5.31 17.48 7.89
CA CYS A 218 -6.35 16.52 7.48
C CYS A 218 -7.70 17.26 7.40
N PRO A 219 -7.90 18.12 6.39
CA PRO A 219 -9.00 19.09 6.39
C PRO A 219 -10.37 18.49 6.07
N CYS A 220 -10.42 17.35 5.37
CA CYS A 220 -11.68 16.74 4.94
C CYS A 220 -12.51 16.25 6.12
N THR A 221 -13.83 16.43 6.05
CA THR A 221 -14.81 15.87 7.02
C THR A 221 -15.65 14.75 6.44
N ASP A 222 -15.62 14.57 5.12
CA ASP A 222 -16.21 13.45 4.39
C ASP A 222 -15.23 13.00 3.31
N MET A 223 -14.99 11.70 3.23
CA MET A 223 -14.05 11.11 2.28
C MET A 223 -14.64 10.99 0.87
N LEU A 224 -15.96 10.95 0.74
CA LEU A 224 -16.64 10.86 -0.56
C LEU A 224 -16.51 12.15 -1.39
N ASP A 225 -16.27 13.30 -0.74
CA ASP A 225 -16.02 14.59 -1.40
C ASP A 225 -14.66 15.22 -1.05
N CYS A 226 -13.72 14.41 -0.55
CA CYS A 226 -12.42 14.92 -0.16
C CYS A 226 -11.55 15.28 -1.38
N LYS A 227 -11.12 16.55 -1.49
CA LYS A 227 -10.20 17.02 -2.55
C LYS A 227 -8.75 17.14 -2.10
N LEU A 228 -8.52 17.13 -0.78
CA LEU A 228 -7.20 17.21 -0.18
C LEU A 228 -7.15 16.28 1.02
N ALA A 229 -6.80 15.02 0.79
CA ALA A 229 -6.77 13.99 1.82
C ALA A 229 -5.82 14.34 2.97
N GLY A 230 -4.65 14.89 2.63
CA GLY A 230 -3.71 15.39 3.60
C GLY A 230 -3.09 14.28 4.46
N TYR A 231 -2.76 14.61 5.70
CA TYR A 231 -2.12 13.70 6.66
C TYR A 231 -2.39 14.18 8.09
N HIS A 232 -2.01 13.39 9.09
CA HIS A 232 -2.34 13.60 10.50
C HIS A 232 -3.83 13.43 10.84
N CYS A 233 -4.51 12.56 10.12
CA CYS A 233 -5.88 12.18 10.44
C CYS A 233 -5.90 11.33 11.73
N SER A 234 -6.78 11.67 12.67
CA SER A 234 -6.96 10.87 13.88
C SER A 234 -7.64 9.53 13.58
N VAL A 235 -7.50 8.57 14.49
CA VAL A 235 -8.10 7.23 14.36
C VAL A 235 -9.60 7.33 14.09
N THR A 236 -10.34 8.11 14.89
CA THR A 236 -11.80 8.25 14.72
C THR A 236 -12.17 8.90 13.40
N ARG A 237 -11.38 9.87 12.90
CA ARG A 237 -11.61 10.50 11.60
C ARG A 237 -11.52 9.50 10.46
N ILE A 238 -10.52 8.63 10.47
CA ILE A 238 -10.35 7.59 9.44
C ILE A 238 -11.47 6.54 9.54
N LEU A 239 -11.91 6.19 10.75
CA LEU A 239 -13.04 5.27 10.93
C LEU A 239 -14.34 5.85 10.36
N ASP A 240 -14.63 7.13 10.59
CA ASP A 240 -15.80 7.81 10.01
C ASP A 240 -15.76 7.80 8.48
N PHE A 241 -14.58 8.04 7.89
CA PHE A 241 -14.37 7.95 6.45
C PHE A 241 -14.58 6.54 5.89
N ALA A 242 -14.22 5.50 6.65
CA ALA A 242 -14.30 4.12 6.21
C ALA A 242 -15.71 3.53 6.29
N ALA A 243 -16.53 3.99 7.24
CA ALA A 243 -17.87 3.47 7.49
C ALA A 243 -18.74 3.29 6.22
N PRO A 244 -18.87 4.27 5.30
CA PRO A 244 -19.67 4.10 4.08
C PRO A 244 -18.98 3.24 3.00
N LEU A 245 -17.69 2.94 3.15
CA LEU A 245 -16.85 2.28 2.16
C LEU A 245 -16.67 0.78 2.41
N LEU A 246 -17.03 0.26 3.59
CA LEU A 246 -16.78 -1.13 3.97
C LEU A 246 -17.35 -2.14 2.95
N GLN A 247 -18.51 -1.84 2.37
CA GLN A 247 -19.16 -2.65 1.31
C GLN A 247 -18.34 -2.83 0.02
N LYS A 248 -17.25 -2.07 -0.14
CA LYS A 248 -16.36 -2.12 -1.31
C LYS A 248 -15.16 -3.05 -1.11
N GLY A 249 -14.91 -3.49 0.12
CA GLY A 249 -13.89 -4.47 0.45
C GLY A 249 -14.36 -5.92 0.28
N GLY A 250 -13.41 -6.86 0.26
CA GLY A 250 -13.65 -8.29 0.27
C GLY A 250 -12.43 -9.09 -0.18
N PRO A 251 -12.52 -10.43 -0.28
CA PRO A 251 -11.37 -11.27 -0.64
C PRO A 251 -10.65 -10.81 -1.91
N GLY A 252 -9.35 -10.53 -1.76
CA GLY A 252 -8.46 -10.04 -2.81
C GLY A 252 -8.42 -8.52 -2.98
N ARG A 253 -9.25 -7.75 -2.26
CA ARG A 253 -9.48 -6.32 -2.49
C ARG A 253 -9.92 -5.58 -1.21
N TRP A 254 -9.04 -4.78 -0.60
CA TRP A 254 -9.31 -4.19 0.71
C TRP A 254 -9.21 -2.66 0.74
N ASN A 255 -10.15 -2.03 1.45
CA ASN A 255 -9.94 -0.66 1.90
C ASN A 255 -8.81 -0.67 2.93
N ASP A 256 -7.80 0.17 2.71
CA ASP A 256 -6.65 0.33 3.61
C ASP A 256 -6.82 1.63 4.42
N LEU A 257 -6.95 1.47 5.73
CA LEU A 257 -7.19 2.54 6.71
C LEU A 257 -5.87 3.10 7.28
N ASP A 258 -4.76 2.82 6.59
CA ASP A 258 -3.40 3.12 7.01
C ASP A 258 -2.87 2.22 8.13
N MET A 259 -1.61 2.43 8.51
CA MET A 259 -0.88 1.61 9.46
C MET A 259 -1.43 1.70 10.89
N LEU A 260 -1.23 0.64 11.68
CA LEU A 260 -1.50 0.65 13.11
C LEU A 260 -0.51 1.57 13.84
N GLU A 261 -1.01 2.39 14.76
CA GLU A 261 -0.21 3.29 15.61
C GLU A 261 0.11 2.68 16.98
N VAL A 262 -0.34 1.44 17.20
CA VAL A 262 -0.19 0.69 18.44
C VAL A 262 1.26 0.71 18.95
N GLY A 263 1.44 1.32 20.12
CA GLY A 263 2.72 1.39 20.83
C GLY A 263 3.59 2.61 20.53
N ASN A 264 3.11 3.59 19.75
CA ASN A 264 3.88 4.79 19.41
C ASN A 264 3.85 5.88 20.51
N GLY A 265 2.93 5.77 21.48
CA GLY A 265 2.93 6.51 22.75
C GLY A 265 1.94 7.68 22.84
N GLY A 266 1.24 8.01 21.75
CA GLY A 266 0.26 9.09 21.67
C GLY A 266 -1.16 8.73 22.11
N MET A 267 -1.44 7.44 22.33
CA MET A 267 -2.75 6.96 22.79
C MET A 267 -2.63 6.06 24.03
N THR A 268 -3.75 5.88 24.73
CA THR A 268 -3.86 4.98 25.87
C THR A 268 -3.91 3.51 25.43
N PHE A 269 -3.67 2.59 26.37
CA PHE A 269 -3.78 1.15 26.11
C PHE A 269 -5.17 0.75 25.56
N ASP A 270 -6.24 1.34 26.08
CA ASP A 270 -7.60 1.05 25.64
C ASP A 270 -7.87 1.56 24.22
N GLU A 271 -7.38 2.76 23.87
CA GLU A 271 -7.50 3.32 22.52
C GLU A 271 -6.73 2.48 21.49
N TYR A 272 -5.53 2.01 21.84
CA TYR A 272 -4.76 1.09 20.99
C TYR A 272 -5.42 -0.28 20.85
N GLY A 273 -5.70 -0.94 21.99
CA GLY A 273 -6.12 -2.33 22.01
C GLY A 273 -7.58 -2.54 21.61
N LYS A 274 -8.51 -1.80 22.23
CA LYS A 274 -9.95 -2.03 22.05
C LYS A 274 -10.54 -1.34 20.83
N PHE A 275 -9.91 -0.27 20.36
CA PHE A 275 -10.47 0.49 19.24
C PHE A 275 -9.66 0.29 17.96
N GLN A 276 -8.36 0.54 17.98
CA GLN A 276 -7.60 0.43 16.74
C GLN A 276 -7.51 -1.02 16.24
N VAL A 277 -7.17 -1.98 17.10
CA VAL A 277 -7.05 -3.39 16.66
C VAL A 277 -8.43 -4.00 16.38
N ASP A 278 -9.37 -3.93 17.33
CA ASP A 278 -10.65 -4.64 17.19
C ASP A 278 -11.54 -4.04 16.09
N VAL A 279 -11.62 -2.71 15.96
CA VAL A 279 -12.49 -2.08 14.94
C VAL A 279 -11.92 -2.26 13.54
N LEU A 280 -10.59 -2.15 13.37
CA LEU A 280 -9.96 -2.42 12.08
C LEU A 280 -10.10 -3.90 11.69
N GLN A 281 -9.99 -4.82 12.65
CA GLN A 281 -10.19 -6.24 12.37
C GLN A 281 -11.64 -6.55 11.95
N VAL A 282 -12.64 -5.92 12.57
CA VAL A 282 -14.06 -6.07 12.19
C VAL A 282 -14.35 -5.45 10.83
N ALA A 283 -13.79 -4.27 10.54
CA ALA A 283 -13.95 -3.59 9.25
C ALA A 283 -13.45 -4.44 8.07
N LEU A 284 -12.48 -5.32 8.33
CA LEU A 284 -11.82 -6.17 7.34
C LEU A 284 -12.35 -7.61 7.26
N ASN A 285 -13.30 -8.01 8.12
CA ASN A 285 -13.82 -9.37 8.19
C ASN A 285 -15.25 -9.54 7.61
N ASN A 286 -15.80 -8.52 6.94
CA ASN A 286 -17.08 -8.60 6.20
C ASN A 286 -16.88 -9.12 4.78
#